data_AF-A0A5J4P9F4-F1
#
_entry.id   AF-A0A5J4P9F4-F1
#
_cell.length_a   1.000
_cell.length_b   1.000
_cell.length_c   1.000
_cell.angle_alpha   90.00
_cell.angle_beta   90.00
_cell.angle_gamma   90.00
#
_symmetry.space_group_name_H-M   'P 1'
#
loop_
_entity.id
_entity.type
_entity.pdbx_description
1 polymer ?
#
loop_
_entity_poly.entity_id
_entity_poly.type
_entity_poly.pdbx_seq_one_letter_code
_entity_poly.pdbx_strand_id
1 'polypeptide(L)'
;GRLSASIGELYRAGEGVTVSPYRNTFVRQEYLSRIDAIAEEGIRAGAYPGCQIVVLKDGETIYDKCFGTHTGQDKQVSPTDIYDIASLSKTSATLLAVMKLYNEGLFELSDKLSDYIPFLRGTNKERITIRDALFHQTGLPAVVPYYRKLIDEKSYTGLLFSKRYSSKYPIRIASTLYTQSNIRLKAEYVSETPDDIYTIQIGDNLWLHKS
;
A
#
# COMPACT_ATOMS: atom_id res chain seq x y z
N GLY A 1 34.15 -12.52 4.88
CA GLY A 1 34.36 -11.05 4.86
C GLY A 1 35.83 -10.74 4.92
N ARG A 2 36.22 -9.47 4.89
CA ARG A 2 37.61 -9.00 5.09
C ARG A 2 37.64 -7.99 6.23
N LEU A 3 38.75 -7.94 6.97
CA LEU A 3 38.97 -7.01 8.06
C LEU A 3 39.24 -5.61 7.51
N SER A 4 38.57 -4.60 8.04
CA SER A 4 38.82 -3.18 7.72
C SER A 4 40.03 -2.61 8.46
N ALA A 5 40.55 -3.30 9.47
CA ALA A 5 41.73 -2.91 10.24
C ALA A 5 42.47 -4.15 10.79
N SER A 6 43.77 -4.04 11.08
CA SER A 6 44.59 -5.12 11.63
C SER A 6 44.21 -5.42 13.09
N ILE A 7 44.31 -6.70 13.49
CA ILE A 7 44.11 -7.14 14.87
C ILE A 7 45.42 -7.76 15.37
N GLY A 8 46.20 -6.94 16.06
CA GLY A 8 47.54 -7.32 16.53
C GLY A 8 48.48 -7.72 15.39
N GLU A 9 49.45 -8.58 15.68
CA GLU A 9 50.36 -9.15 14.67
C GLU A 9 49.78 -10.38 13.96
N LEU A 10 48.65 -10.91 14.46
CA LEU A 10 48.09 -12.18 14.04
C LEU A 10 47.24 -12.07 12.76
N TYR A 11 46.57 -10.92 12.55
CA TYR A 11 45.72 -10.70 11.37
C TYR A 11 45.89 -9.29 10.82
N ARG A 12 46.29 -9.18 9.56
CA ARG A 12 46.46 -7.88 8.90
C ARG A 12 45.14 -7.34 8.36
N ALA A 13 45.02 -6.01 8.29
CA ALA A 13 43.95 -5.35 7.56
C ALA A 13 43.88 -5.89 6.12
N GLY A 14 42.68 -6.19 5.64
CA GLY A 14 42.45 -6.85 4.35
C GLY A 14 42.52 -8.37 4.40
N GLU A 15 42.97 -8.99 5.48
CA GLU A 15 42.82 -10.44 5.67
C GLU A 15 41.36 -10.81 5.96
N GLY A 16 41.01 -12.04 5.59
CA GLY A 16 39.72 -12.63 5.92
C GLY A 16 39.39 -13.74 4.95
N VAL A 17 38.43 -14.58 5.33
CA VAL A 17 38.01 -15.72 4.53
C VAL A 17 36.85 -15.35 3.61
N THR A 18 36.94 -15.85 2.37
CA THR A 18 35.76 -15.92 1.49
C THR A 18 34.94 -17.10 1.99
N VAL A 19 33.86 -16.80 2.71
CA VAL A 19 32.87 -17.82 3.06
C VAL A 19 31.96 -17.94 1.85
N SER A 20 32.05 -19.05 1.11
CA SER A 20 30.94 -19.44 0.25
C SER A 20 29.78 -19.79 1.18
N PRO A 21 28.60 -19.17 1.05
CA PRO A 21 27.48 -19.52 1.91
C PRO A 21 27.23 -21.03 1.75
N TYR A 22 27.38 -21.78 2.84
CA TYR A 22 26.95 -23.17 2.89
C TYR A 22 25.42 -23.14 2.78
N ARG A 23 24.92 -23.32 1.55
CA ARG A 23 23.49 -23.30 1.24
C ARG A 23 22.91 -24.67 1.54
N ASN A 24 22.38 -24.84 2.74
CA ASN A 24 21.54 -25.99 3.03
C ASN A 24 20.08 -25.61 2.80
N THR A 25 19.66 -25.61 1.54
CA THR A 25 18.26 -25.36 1.16
C THR A 25 17.34 -26.55 1.45
N PHE A 26 17.85 -27.63 2.04
CA PHE A 26 17.02 -28.75 2.45
C PHE A 26 15.95 -28.28 3.42
N VAL A 27 14.71 -28.46 2.99
CA VAL A 27 13.51 -28.40 3.81
C VAL A 27 12.81 -29.71 3.56
N ARG A 28 12.35 -30.36 4.64
CA ARG A 28 11.63 -31.62 4.49
C ARG A 28 10.35 -31.36 3.71
N GLN A 29 10.12 -32.17 2.68
CA GLN A 29 8.94 -32.07 1.81
C GLN A 29 7.62 -32.10 2.61
N GLU A 30 7.60 -32.82 3.75
CA GLU A 30 6.46 -32.86 4.67
C GLU A 30 6.03 -31.48 5.22
N TYR A 31 6.95 -30.52 5.35
CA TYR A 31 6.62 -29.16 5.77
C TYR A 31 6.05 -28.34 4.60
N LEU A 32 6.56 -28.56 3.38
CA LEU A 32 6.08 -27.88 2.19
C LEU A 32 4.67 -28.34 1.81
N SER A 33 4.36 -29.63 1.93
CA SER A 33 3.01 -30.15 1.67
C SER A 33 1.95 -29.63 2.65
N ARG A 34 2.35 -29.19 3.85
CA ARG A 34 1.42 -28.54 4.78
C ARG A 34 1.01 -27.14 4.31
N ILE A 35 1.83 -26.46 3.50
CA ILE A 35 1.49 -25.16 2.91
C ILE A 35 0.35 -25.33 1.91
N ASP A 36 0.44 -26.33 1.03
CA ASP A 36 -0.64 -26.69 0.09
C ASP A 36 -1.98 -26.86 0.84
N ALA A 37 -1.99 -27.66 1.90
CA ALA A 37 -3.20 -27.96 2.66
C ALA A 37 -3.86 -26.70 3.27
N ILE A 38 -3.05 -25.77 3.80
CA ILE A 38 -3.53 -24.50 4.38
C ILE A 38 -4.08 -23.58 3.28
N ALA A 39 -3.39 -23.50 2.13
CA ALA A 39 -3.83 -22.67 1.01
C ALA A 39 -5.18 -23.15 0.46
N GLU A 40 -5.34 -24.45 0.27
CA GLU A 40 -6.59 -25.05 -0.18
C GLU A 40 -7.71 -24.92 0.86
N GLU A 41 -7.39 -25.03 2.16
CA GLU A 41 -8.38 -24.81 3.22
C GLU A 41 -8.92 -23.39 3.20
N GLY A 42 -8.06 -22.38 3.04
CA GLY A 42 -8.48 -20.99 2.91
C GLY A 42 -9.40 -20.75 1.71
N ILE A 43 -9.14 -21.42 0.59
CA ILE A 43 -10.02 -21.39 -0.59
C ILE A 43 -11.35 -22.07 -0.30
N ARG A 44 -11.35 -23.28 0.26
CA ARG A 44 -12.57 -24.01 0.64
C ARG A 44 -13.44 -23.24 1.63
N ALA A 45 -12.81 -22.54 2.57
CA ALA A 45 -13.49 -21.71 3.56
C ALA A 45 -13.98 -20.35 3.01
N GLY A 46 -13.65 -20.01 1.76
CA GLY A 46 -14.05 -18.76 1.12
C GLY A 46 -13.29 -17.53 1.64
N ALA A 47 -12.12 -17.70 2.27
CA ALA A 47 -11.31 -16.59 2.75
C ALA A 47 -10.70 -15.78 1.60
N TYR A 48 -10.35 -16.46 0.50
CA TYR A 48 -9.85 -15.89 -0.75
C TYR A 48 -10.13 -16.85 -1.91
N PRO A 49 -10.34 -16.35 -3.14
CA PRO A 49 -10.64 -17.20 -4.31
C PRO A 49 -9.41 -17.94 -4.85
N GLY A 50 -8.21 -17.43 -4.57
CA GLY A 50 -6.93 -17.98 -5.01
C GLY A 50 -5.74 -17.17 -4.49
N CYS A 51 -4.54 -17.74 -4.57
CA CYS A 51 -3.30 -17.10 -4.13
C CYS A 51 -2.07 -17.72 -4.80
N GLN A 52 -0.94 -17.01 -4.74
CA GLN A 52 0.39 -17.57 -4.98
C GLN A 52 1.18 -17.48 -3.68
N ILE A 53 1.91 -18.55 -3.35
CA ILE A 53 2.76 -18.60 -2.17
C ILE A 53 4.18 -18.90 -2.64
N VAL A 54 5.10 -18.03 -2.23
CA VAL A 54 6.53 -18.14 -2.52
C VAL A 54 7.29 -18.17 -1.20
N VAL A 55 8.20 -19.14 -1.03
CA VAL A 55 9.09 -19.24 0.13
C VAL A 55 10.53 -19.22 -0.35
N LEU A 56 11.29 -18.26 0.18
CA LEU A 56 12.71 -18.13 -0.07
C LEU A 56 13.50 -18.60 1.16
N LYS A 57 14.55 -19.37 0.92
CA LYS A 57 15.54 -19.77 1.93
C LYS A 57 16.93 -19.56 1.36
N ASP A 58 17.76 -18.80 2.08
CA ASP A 58 19.14 -18.50 1.69
C ASP A 58 19.26 -17.89 0.27
N GLY A 59 18.27 -17.10 -0.13
CA GLY A 59 18.19 -16.45 -1.44
C GLY A 59 17.69 -17.34 -2.57
N GLU A 60 17.31 -18.59 -2.29
CA GLU A 60 16.75 -19.52 -3.27
C GLU A 60 15.26 -19.75 -3.01
N THR A 61 14.48 -19.80 -4.07
CA THR A 61 13.07 -20.17 -4.00
C THR A 61 12.97 -21.68 -3.78
N ILE A 62 12.50 -22.08 -2.60
CA ILE A 62 12.31 -23.49 -2.22
C ILE A 62 10.85 -23.95 -2.39
N TYR A 63 9.94 -23.00 -2.63
CA TYR A 63 8.53 -23.24 -2.86
C TYR A 63 7.95 -22.06 -3.64
N ASP A 64 7.23 -22.35 -4.73
CA ASP A 64 6.50 -21.38 -5.54
C ASP A 64 5.30 -22.10 -6.17
N LYS A 65 4.11 -21.86 -5.64
CA LYS A 65 2.88 -22.52 -6.11
C LYS A 65 1.71 -21.55 -6.13
N CYS A 66 0.85 -21.74 -7.12
CA CYS A 66 -0.41 -21.05 -7.30
C CYS A 66 -1.58 -21.96 -6.93
N PHE A 67 -2.63 -21.38 -6.35
CA PHE A 67 -3.82 -22.07 -5.90
C PHE A 67 -5.07 -21.28 -6.31
N GLY A 68 -6.13 -22.00 -6.67
CA GLY A 68 -7.45 -21.41 -6.92
C GLY A 68 -7.51 -20.50 -8.14
N THR A 69 -8.44 -19.56 -8.10
CA THR A 69 -8.76 -18.67 -9.23
C THR A 69 -8.79 -17.22 -8.79
N HIS A 70 -8.88 -16.30 -9.76
CA HIS A 70 -8.91 -14.86 -9.48
C HIS A 70 -10.19 -14.44 -8.75
N THR A 71 -11.33 -15.03 -9.11
CA THR A 71 -12.68 -14.58 -8.72
C THR A 71 -13.60 -15.72 -8.29
N GLY A 72 -13.12 -16.97 -8.31
CA GLY A 72 -13.91 -18.16 -8.00
C GLY A 72 -14.56 -18.86 -9.20
N GLN A 73 -14.57 -18.23 -10.39
CA GLN A 73 -15.34 -18.76 -11.54
C GLN A 73 -14.59 -18.79 -12.88
N ASP A 74 -13.45 -18.12 -13.00
CA ASP A 74 -12.91 -17.77 -14.33
C ASP A 74 -11.46 -18.27 -14.55
N LYS A 75 -10.48 -17.50 -14.08
CA LYS A 75 -9.06 -17.65 -14.42
C LYS A 75 -8.28 -18.26 -13.26
N GLN A 76 -7.56 -19.35 -13.53
CA GLN A 76 -6.59 -19.92 -12.58
C GLN A 76 -5.48 -18.93 -12.28
N VAL A 77 -5.02 -18.90 -11.03
CA VAL A 77 -3.86 -18.11 -10.66
C VAL A 77 -2.62 -18.66 -11.39
N SER A 78 -1.84 -17.76 -11.97
CA SER A 78 -0.58 -18.01 -12.67
C SER A 78 0.57 -17.31 -11.95
N PRO A 79 1.79 -17.86 -11.96
CA PRO A 79 2.97 -17.22 -11.36
C PRO A 79 3.32 -15.83 -11.92
N THR A 80 2.76 -15.46 -13.08
CA THR A 80 2.97 -14.17 -13.74
C THR A 80 1.82 -13.19 -13.51
N ASP A 81 0.81 -13.55 -12.73
CA ASP A 81 -0.29 -12.64 -12.42
C ASP A 81 0.20 -11.50 -11.52
N ILE A 82 -0.36 -10.31 -11.74
CA ILE A 82 -0.01 -9.10 -11.00
C ILE A 82 -1.08 -8.85 -9.94
N TYR A 83 -0.63 -8.69 -8.70
CA TYR A 83 -1.48 -8.37 -7.55
C TYR A 83 -1.31 -6.92 -7.12
N ASP A 84 -2.42 -6.27 -6.76
CA ASP A 84 -2.36 -5.07 -5.94
C ASP A 84 -1.97 -5.48 -4.51
N ILE A 85 -0.78 -5.08 -4.08
CA ILE A 85 -0.22 -5.41 -2.76
C ILE A 85 -0.60 -4.38 -1.68
N ALA A 86 -1.40 -3.37 -2.04
CA ALA A 86 -1.93 -2.35 -1.15
C ALA A 86 -0.89 -1.79 -0.19
N SER A 87 -1.10 -1.94 1.13
CA SER A 87 -0.22 -1.37 2.15
C SER A 87 1.19 -1.96 2.20
N LEU A 88 1.45 -3.11 1.58
CA LEU A 88 2.82 -3.62 1.42
C LEU A 88 3.68 -2.66 0.59
N SER A 89 3.08 -1.80 -0.24
CA SER A 89 3.79 -0.72 -0.93
C SER A 89 4.57 0.19 0.02
N LYS A 90 4.12 0.35 1.27
CA LYS A 90 4.83 1.16 2.28
C LYS A 90 6.20 0.58 2.60
N THR A 91 6.27 -0.73 2.85
CA THR A 91 7.51 -1.40 3.24
C THR A 91 8.39 -1.74 2.03
N SER A 92 7.76 -2.11 0.92
CA SER A 92 8.47 -2.61 -0.26
C SER A 92 8.88 -1.52 -1.24
N ALA A 93 8.32 -0.30 -1.14
CA ALA A 93 8.70 0.82 -1.99
C ALA A 93 9.01 2.09 -1.18
N THR A 94 8.02 2.65 -0.48
CA THR A 94 8.16 3.96 0.17
C THR A 94 9.28 3.98 1.22
N LEU A 95 9.30 3.02 2.13
CA LEU A 95 10.32 2.93 3.17
C LEU A 95 11.72 2.75 2.58
N LEU A 96 11.87 1.89 1.56
CA LEU A 96 13.17 1.69 0.90
C LEU A 96 13.67 2.97 0.24
N ALA A 97 12.78 3.70 -0.45
CA ALA A 97 13.14 4.99 -1.06
C ALA A 97 13.57 6.02 -0.01
N VAL A 98 12.83 6.13 1.10
CA VAL A 98 13.17 7.03 2.21
C VAL A 98 14.50 6.63 2.84
N MET A 99 14.72 5.36 3.17
CA MET A 99 15.95 4.89 3.82
C MET A 99 17.18 4.96 2.90
N LYS A 100 17.00 4.89 1.57
CA LYS A 100 18.08 5.16 0.61
C LYS A 100 18.56 6.61 0.71
N LEU A 101 17.64 7.57 0.75
CA LEU A 101 17.98 8.99 0.88
C LEU A 101 18.63 9.30 2.23
N TYR A 102 18.17 8.65 3.31
CA TYR A 102 18.84 8.70 4.62
C TYR A 102 20.29 8.18 4.55
N ASN A 103 20.50 7.03 3.90
CA ASN A 103 21.85 6.46 3.73
C ASN A 103 22.78 7.33 2.87
N GLU A 104 22.20 8.14 1.97
CA GLU A 104 22.94 9.14 1.18
C GLU A 104 23.24 10.43 1.96
N GLY A 105 22.79 10.54 3.23
CA GLY A 105 23.03 11.69 4.09
C GLY A 105 22.21 12.92 3.73
N LEU A 106 21.10 12.75 2.99
CA LEU A 106 20.27 13.88 2.54
C LEU A 106 19.34 14.42 3.65
N PHE A 107 19.09 13.62 4.68
CA PHE A 107 18.39 14.00 5.90
C PHE A 107 18.74 13.03 7.03
N GLU A 108 18.48 13.45 8.26
CA GLU A 108 18.51 12.61 9.45
C GLU A 108 17.10 12.22 9.89
N LEU A 109 16.91 11.04 10.48
CA LEU A 109 15.59 10.61 10.94
C LEU A 109 15.01 11.52 12.05
N SER A 110 15.87 12.26 12.75
CA SER A 110 15.49 13.25 13.77
C SER A 110 15.02 14.58 13.19
N ASP A 111 15.21 14.82 11.90
CA ASP A 111 14.82 16.07 11.28
C ASP A 111 13.30 16.24 11.27
N LYS A 112 12.84 17.49 11.29
CA LYS A 112 11.42 17.79 11.26
C LYS A 112 10.93 17.73 9.83
N LEU A 113 9.70 17.26 9.63
CA LEU A 113 9.05 17.33 8.33
C LEU A 113 8.97 18.77 7.80
N SER A 114 8.84 19.77 8.68
CA SER A 114 8.80 21.19 8.31
C SER A 114 10.08 21.73 7.69
N ASP A 115 11.21 21.04 7.89
CA ASP A 115 12.49 21.45 7.31
C ASP A 115 12.45 21.24 5.80
N TYR A 116 11.76 20.18 5.35
CA TYR A 116 11.61 19.76 3.95
C TYR A 116 10.26 20.14 3.31
N ILE A 117 9.23 20.34 4.13
CA ILE A 117 7.85 20.61 3.68
C ILE A 117 7.43 21.99 4.23
N PRO A 118 7.70 23.09 3.50
CA PRO A 118 7.59 24.44 4.06
C PRO A 118 6.20 24.81 4.58
N PHE A 119 5.12 24.27 4.01
CA PHE A 119 3.75 24.58 4.45
C PHE A 119 3.41 24.05 5.85
N LEU A 120 4.25 23.20 6.43
CA LEU A 120 4.08 22.72 7.81
C LEU A 120 4.61 23.71 8.86
N ARG A 121 5.44 24.67 8.47
CA ARG A 121 6.01 25.68 9.39
C ARG A 121 4.90 26.57 9.96
N GLY A 122 4.93 26.83 11.26
CA GLY A 122 3.89 27.59 11.97
C GLY A 122 2.58 26.82 12.21
N THR A 123 2.49 25.55 11.81
CA THR A 123 1.32 24.71 12.06
C THR A 123 1.50 23.84 13.31
N ASN A 124 0.42 23.22 13.77
CA ASN A 124 0.50 22.20 14.84
C ASN A 124 1.26 20.91 14.43
N LYS A 125 1.82 20.86 13.23
CA LYS A 125 2.57 19.72 12.66
C LYS A 125 4.06 20.01 12.52
N GLU A 126 4.48 21.24 12.81
CA GLU A 126 5.85 21.71 12.57
C GLU A 126 6.90 20.82 13.26
N ARG A 127 6.58 20.30 14.45
CA ARG A 127 7.53 19.51 15.25
C ARG A 127 7.53 18.02 14.97
N ILE A 128 6.71 17.53 14.04
CA ILE A 128 6.68 16.11 13.68
C ILE A 128 8.00 15.75 12.99
N THR A 129 8.70 14.75 13.50
CA THR A 129 9.93 14.26 12.89
C THR A 129 9.67 13.24 11.79
N ILE A 130 10.65 13.03 10.91
CA ILE A 130 10.60 11.95 9.91
C ILE A 130 10.44 10.59 10.61
N ARG A 131 11.14 10.37 11.73
CA ARG A 131 11.01 9.16 12.57
C ARG A 131 9.58 8.95 13.06
N ASP A 132 8.93 9.99 13.59
CA ASP A 132 7.55 9.89 14.08
C ASP A 132 6.60 9.47 12.95
N ALA A 133 6.82 10.01 11.74
CA ALA A 133 6.05 9.66 10.55
C ALA A 133 6.21 8.19 10.17
N LEU A 134 7.46 7.70 10.12
CA LEU A 134 7.75 6.30 9.78
C LEU A 134 7.21 5.30 10.82
N PHE A 135 7.20 5.67 12.10
CA PHE A 135 6.66 4.82 13.17
C PHE A 135 5.16 4.99 13.41
N HIS A 136 4.46 5.78 12.61
CA HIS A 136 3.03 6.08 12.80
C HIS A 136 2.72 6.70 14.18
N GLN A 137 3.62 7.53 14.71
CA GLN A 137 3.52 8.19 16.01
C GLN A 137 3.16 9.69 15.93
N THR A 138 2.74 10.14 14.75
CA THR A 138 2.44 11.56 14.48
C THR A 138 1.14 12.07 15.09
N GLY A 139 0.26 11.15 15.51
CA GLY A 139 -1.11 11.48 15.93
C GLY A 139 -2.04 11.94 14.79
N LEU A 140 -1.60 11.84 13.53
CA LEU A 140 -2.44 12.17 12.38
C LEU A 140 -3.56 11.11 12.20
N PRO A 141 -4.76 11.53 11.78
CA PRO A 141 -5.83 10.58 11.50
C PRO A 141 -5.44 9.65 10.35
N ALA A 142 -5.82 8.38 10.46
CA ALA A 142 -5.51 7.36 9.44
C ALA A 142 -6.16 7.67 8.07
N VAL A 143 -7.27 8.41 8.06
CA VAL A 143 -7.97 8.82 6.85
C VAL A 143 -8.59 10.21 7.03
N VAL A 144 -8.53 11.01 5.98
CA VAL A 144 -9.32 12.23 5.84
C VAL A 144 -10.33 11.98 4.72
N PRO A 145 -11.64 11.95 5.00
CA PRO A 145 -12.65 11.61 4.00
C PRO A 145 -12.93 12.81 3.08
N TYR A 146 -11.96 13.17 2.23
CA TYR A 146 -12.04 14.34 1.35
C TYR A 146 -13.30 14.38 0.49
N TYR A 147 -13.80 13.22 0.06
CA TYR A 147 -15.05 13.10 -0.69
C TYR A 147 -16.26 13.72 0.03
N ARG A 148 -16.29 13.75 1.37
CA ARG A 148 -17.38 14.40 2.12
C ARG A 148 -17.37 15.91 1.95
N LYS A 149 -16.21 16.52 1.74
CA LYS A 149 -16.14 17.96 1.47
C LYS A 149 -16.79 18.32 0.13
N LEU A 150 -16.63 17.44 -0.86
CA LEU A 150 -17.18 17.61 -2.21
C LEU A 150 -18.70 17.46 -2.27
N ILE A 151 -19.30 16.68 -1.36
CA ILE A 151 -20.74 16.41 -1.38
C ILE A 151 -21.51 17.49 -0.59
N ASP A 152 -22.62 17.96 -1.16
CA ASP A 152 -23.62 18.76 -0.44
C ASP A 152 -24.35 17.86 0.57
N GLU A 153 -24.01 17.98 1.86
CA GLU A 153 -24.61 17.19 2.93
C GLU A 153 -26.13 17.42 3.09
N LYS A 154 -26.67 18.52 2.56
CA LYS A 154 -28.11 18.79 2.57
C LYS A 154 -28.85 18.09 1.43
N SER A 155 -28.12 17.54 0.46
CA SER A 155 -28.72 16.93 -0.72
C SER A 155 -29.23 15.52 -0.46
N TYR A 156 -28.86 14.88 0.65
CA TYR A 156 -29.23 13.50 1.00
C TYR A 156 -29.56 13.36 2.48
N THR A 157 -30.16 12.24 2.88
CA THR A 157 -30.44 11.94 4.30
C THR A 157 -29.98 10.53 4.68
N GLY A 158 -29.42 10.37 5.87
CA GLY A 158 -28.91 9.07 6.34
C GLY A 158 -27.57 8.69 5.70
N LEU A 159 -27.35 7.40 5.47
CA LEU A 159 -26.09 6.91 4.89
C LEU A 159 -25.99 7.30 3.40
N LEU A 160 -24.78 7.63 2.95
CA LEU A 160 -24.48 7.87 1.52
C LEU A 160 -24.67 6.61 0.68
N PHE A 161 -24.23 5.46 1.20
CA PHE A 161 -24.20 4.20 0.46
C PHE A 161 -24.98 3.10 1.18
N SER A 162 -25.49 2.15 0.39
CA SER A 162 -26.14 0.93 0.84
C SER A 162 -25.57 -0.28 0.08
N LYS A 163 -25.46 -1.43 0.75
CA LYS A 163 -25.13 -2.70 0.09
C LYS A 163 -26.31 -3.29 -0.70
N ARG A 164 -27.52 -2.74 -0.51
CA ARG A 164 -28.76 -3.23 -1.13
C ARG A 164 -29.44 -2.12 -1.91
N TYR A 165 -29.94 -2.47 -3.09
CA TYR A 165 -30.84 -1.63 -3.85
C TYR A 165 -32.10 -1.32 -3.04
N SER A 166 -32.61 -0.10 -3.19
CA SER A 166 -33.94 0.31 -2.74
C SER A 166 -34.37 1.56 -3.50
N SER A 167 -35.62 1.99 -3.35
CA SER A 167 -36.08 3.28 -3.87
C SER A 167 -35.23 4.46 -3.38
N LYS A 168 -34.69 4.39 -2.16
CA LYS A 168 -33.78 5.41 -1.61
C LYS A 168 -32.35 5.29 -2.15
N TYR A 169 -31.92 4.11 -2.56
CA TYR A 169 -30.57 3.81 -3.05
C TYR A 169 -30.62 3.16 -4.44
N PRO A 170 -31.07 3.87 -5.49
CA PRO A 170 -31.35 3.24 -6.78
C PRO A 170 -30.13 3.14 -7.70
N ILE A 171 -29.10 3.97 -7.50
CA ILE A 171 -27.95 4.07 -8.40
C ILE A 171 -26.86 3.10 -7.96
N ARG A 172 -26.47 2.14 -8.81
CA ARG A 172 -25.37 1.20 -8.54
C ARG A 172 -24.03 1.85 -8.91
N ILE A 173 -23.10 1.91 -7.96
CA ILE A 173 -21.75 2.49 -8.16
C ILE A 173 -20.62 1.45 -8.02
N ALA A 174 -20.93 0.27 -7.47
CA ALA A 174 -20.03 -0.87 -7.49
C ALA A 174 -20.83 -2.19 -7.50
N SER A 175 -20.14 -3.33 -7.60
CA SER A 175 -20.75 -4.66 -7.63
C SER A 175 -21.80 -4.88 -6.54
N THR A 176 -21.55 -4.41 -5.31
CA THR A 176 -22.49 -4.53 -4.19
C THR A 176 -22.72 -3.20 -3.49
N LEU A 177 -22.63 -2.07 -4.19
CA LEU A 177 -22.75 -0.75 -3.58
C LEU A 177 -23.67 0.16 -4.40
N TYR A 178 -24.64 0.74 -3.70
CA TYR A 178 -25.67 1.61 -4.25
C TYR A 178 -25.67 2.95 -3.51
N THR A 179 -26.05 4.01 -4.22
CA THR A 179 -26.08 5.39 -3.71
C THR A 179 -27.43 6.06 -3.98
N GLN A 180 -27.69 7.16 -3.28
CA GLN A 180 -28.92 7.96 -3.46
C GLN A 180 -28.83 8.81 -4.73
N SER A 181 -29.96 9.03 -5.40
CA SER A 181 -30.02 9.80 -6.66
C SER A 181 -29.98 11.32 -6.49
N ASN A 182 -30.24 11.82 -5.28
CA ASN A 182 -30.26 13.24 -4.94
C ASN A 182 -28.91 13.77 -4.44
N ILE A 183 -27.84 12.97 -4.49
CA ILE A 183 -26.50 13.43 -4.13
C ILE A 183 -26.06 14.52 -5.10
N ARG A 184 -25.74 15.70 -4.56
CA ARG A 184 -25.17 16.82 -5.31
C ARG A 184 -23.75 17.05 -4.86
N LEU A 185 -22.89 17.40 -5.81
CA LEU A 185 -21.56 17.90 -5.51
C LEU A 185 -21.63 19.43 -5.36
N LYS A 186 -20.78 19.99 -4.51
CA LYS A 186 -20.73 21.44 -4.30
C LYS A 186 -20.08 22.10 -5.51
N ALA A 187 -20.77 23.09 -6.06
CA ALA A 187 -20.29 23.88 -7.19
C ALA A 187 -18.92 24.54 -6.89
N GLU A 188 -18.62 24.87 -5.63
CA GLU A 188 -17.30 25.39 -5.22
C GLU A 188 -16.12 24.52 -5.68
N TYR A 189 -16.30 23.21 -5.82
CA TYR A 189 -15.22 22.29 -6.18
C TYR A 189 -15.35 21.72 -7.58
N VAL A 190 -16.57 21.56 -8.11
CA VAL A 190 -16.78 20.86 -9.37
C VAL A 190 -17.89 21.46 -10.22
N SER A 191 -17.81 21.25 -11.53
CA SER A 191 -18.81 21.62 -12.53
C SER A 191 -19.06 20.48 -13.50
N GLU A 192 -20.26 20.44 -14.08
CA GLU A 192 -20.57 19.50 -15.17
C GLU A 192 -20.01 19.95 -16.52
N THR A 193 -19.75 21.25 -16.66
CA THR A 193 -19.20 21.86 -17.86
C THR A 193 -17.83 22.47 -17.60
N PRO A 194 -16.88 22.34 -18.54
CA PRO A 194 -15.59 23.01 -18.43
C PRO A 194 -15.75 24.52 -18.60
N ASP A 195 -14.85 25.28 -17.97
CA ASP A 195 -14.61 26.69 -18.24
C ASP A 195 -13.18 27.10 -17.82
N ASP A 196 -12.91 28.39 -17.71
CA ASP A 196 -11.60 28.95 -17.33
C ASP A 196 -11.16 28.58 -15.90
N ILE A 197 -12.09 28.20 -15.02
CA ILE A 197 -11.82 27.80 -13.64
C ILE A 197 -11.96 26.28 -13.43
N TYR A 198 -12.86 25.59 -14.14
CA TYR A 198 -13.02 24.13 -14.08
C TYR A 198 -12.23 23.45 -15.22
N THR A 199 -10.90 23.45 -15.11
CA THR A 199 -10.02 23.03 -16.23
C THR A 199 -9.61 21.56 -16.20
N ILE A 200 -9.82 20.85 -15.08
CA ILE A 200 -9.33 19.48 -14.90
C ILE A 200 -10.49 18.49 -15.00
N GLN A 201 -10.57 17.73 -16.08
CA GLN A 201 -11.58 16.68 -16.21
C GLN A 201 -11.23 15.49 -15.31
N ILE A 202 -12.17 15.11 -14.44
CA ILE A 202 -12.03 13.98 -13.50
C ILE A 202 -13.06 12.87 -13.73
N GLY A 203 -13.99 13.08 -14.68
CA GLY A 203 -14.96 12.09 -15.11
C GLY A 203 -15.78 12.60 -16.30
N ASP A 204 -16.71 11.77 -16.76
CA ASP A 204 -17.67 12.17 -17.80
C ASP A 204 -18.53 13.31 -17.27
N ASN A 205 -18.49 14.47 -17.95
CA ASN A 205 -19.17 15.69 -17.53
C ASN A 205 -18.87 16.05 -16.06
N LEU A 206 -17.61 15.91 -15.62
CA LEU A 206 -17.20 16.30 -14.28
C LEU A 206 -15.81 16.94 -14.31
N TRP A 207 -15.77 18.22 -13.95
CA TRP A 207 -14.61 19.09 -14.04
C TRP A 207 -14.31 19.68 -12.66
N LEU A 208 -13.04 19.62 -12.24
CA LEU A 208 -12.57 20.13 -10.96
C LEU A 208 -12.14 21.59 -11.08
N HIS A 209 -12.51 22.39 -10.09
CA HIS A 209 -12.06 23.77 -9.94
C HIS A 209 -10.55 23.82 -9.74
N LYS A 210 -9.87 24.68 -10.49
CA LYS A 210 -8.44 24.98 -10.41
C LYS A 210 -8.22 25.99 -9.27
N SER A 211 -8.32 25.52 -8.03
CA SER A 211 -7.96 26.30 -6.82
C SER A 211 -6.60 25.89 -6.30
#